data_AF-A0A699WE03-F1
#
_entry.id   AF-A0A699WE03-F1
#
_cell.length_a   1.000
_cell.length_b   1.000
_cell.length_c   1.000
_cell.angle_alpha   90.00
_cell.angle_beta   90.00
_cell.angle_gamma   90.00
#
_symmetry.space_group_name_H-M   'P 1'
#
loop_
_entity.id
_entity.type
_entity.pdbx_description
1 polymer ?
#
loop_
_entity_poly.entity_id
_entity_poly.type
_entity_poly.pdbx_seq_one_letter_code
_entity_poly.pdbx_strand_id
1 'polypeptide(L)'
;ETAEERFFYIPLMQFDNGVDLSRHAISEHHEMDEMMEELDETEMSSPAWLATAKKLSEKVHHHLKEEEQKFFQMAGKLLDDKQKESLAGEYVKEYKEQLAEE
;
A
#
# COMPACT_ATOMS: atom_id res chain seq x y z
N GLU A 1 -5.20 -1.66 1.92
CA GLU A 1 -4.33 -0.46 1.92
C GLU A 1 -4.61 0.58 3.01
N THR A 2 -5.86 0.88 3.38
CA THR A 2 -6.16 2.00 4.31
C THR A 2 -5.40 1.96 5.65
N ALA A 3 -5.18 0.79 6.24
CA ALA A 3 -4.37 0.66 7.46
C ALA A 3 -2.90 1.08 7.23
N GLU A 4 -2.31 0.73 6.07
CA GLU A 4 -0.97 1.20 5.67
C GLU A 4 -0.96 2.70 5.47
N GLU A 5 -1.95 3.26 4.78
CA GLU A 5 -1.98 4.70 4.54
C GLU A 5 -2.05 5.49 5.84
N ARG A 6 -2.97 5.11 6.74
CA ARG A 6 -3.21 5.83 8.01
C ARG A 6 -2.09 5.68 9.02
N PHE A 7 -1.53 4.48 9.15
CA PHE A 7 -0.62 4.15 10.26
C PHE A 7 0.81 3.84 9.83
N PHE A 8 1.10 3.80 8.54
CA PHE A 8 2.46 3.68 8.02
C PHE A 8 2.86 4.91 7.20
N TYR A 9 2.17 5.23 6.10
CA TYR A 9 2.58 6.30 5.18
C TYR A 9 2.35 7.71 5.72
N ILE A 10 1.16 8.03 6.24
CA ILE A 10 0.84 9.36 6.77
C ILE A 10 1.80 9.76 7.91
N PRO A 11 2.12 8.90 8.90
CA PRO A 11 3.11 9.23 9.92
C PRO A 11 4.50 9.54 9.34
N LEU A 12 4.93 8.84 8.29
CA LEU A 12 6.22 9.07 7.65
C LEU A 12 6.29 10.41 6.91
N MET A 13 5.15 10.96 6.47
CA MET A 13 5.10 12.31 5.87
C MET A 13 5.45 13.43 6.84
N GLN A 14 5.51 13.17 8.15
CA GLN A 14 5.99 14.15 9.14
C GLN A 14 7.51 14.37 9.07
N PHE A 15 8.23 13.51 8.34
CA PHE A 15 9.66 13.59 8.16
C PHE A 15 9.97 13.94 6.70
N ASP A 16 10.84 14.91 6.46
CA ASP A 16 11.19 15.36 5.09
C ASP A 16 11.59 14.19 4.18
N ASN A 17 12.38 13.24 4.69
CA ASN A 17 12.84 12.07 3.95
C ASN A 17 11.76 11.00 3.72
N GLY A 18 10.59 11.11 4.36
CA GLY A 18 9.46 10.21 4.23
C GLY A 18 8.35 10.74 3.29
N VAL A 19 8.34 12.04 2.97
CA VAL A 19 7.27 12.67 2.17
C VAL A 19 7.15 12.06 0.78
N ASP A 20 8.22 12.11 -0.01
CA ASP A 20 8.17 11.68 -1.41
C ASP A 20 7.88 10.18 -1.54
N LEU A 21 8.46 9.40 -0.63
CA LEU A 21 8.29 7.95 -0.58
C LEU A 21 6.84 7.56 -0.22
N SER A 22 6.25 8.25 0.76
CA SER A 22 4.86 7.99 1.16
C SER A 22 3.87 8.43 0.09
N ARG A 23 4.12 9.54 -0.60
CA ARG A 23 3.28 9.99 -1.73
C ARG A 23 3.35 9.02 -2.91
N HIS A 24 4.54 8.53 -3.21
CA HIS A 24 4.74 7.53 -4.26
C HIS A 24 3.95 6.26 -3.93
N ALA A 25 4.08 5.72 -2.71
CA ALA A 25 3.35 4.53 -2.29
C ALA A 25 1.82 4.66 -2.42
N ILE A 26 1.24 5.76 -1.93
CA ILE A 26 -0.20 6.04 -2.04
C ILE A 26 -0.61 6.21 -3.52
N SER A 27 0.25 6.77 -4.37
CA SER A 27 -0.04 6.82 -5.81
C SER A 27 -0.04 5.44 -6.45
N GLU A 28 0.80 4.50 -5.98
CA GLU A 28 0.80 3.14 -6.49
C GLU A 28 -0.44 2.35 -6.07
N HIS A 29 -0.92 2.58 -4.85
CA HIS A 29 -2.21 2.07 -4.37
C HIS A 29 -3.36 2.49 -5.29
N HIS A 30 -3.47 3.80 -5.55
CA HIS A 30 -4.49 4.31 -6.47
C HIS A 30 -4.39 3.72 -7.89
N GLU A 31 -3.18 3.53 -8.41
CA GLU A 31 -2.97 2.88 -9.71
C GLU A 31 -3.44 1.41 -9.69
N MET A 32 -3.25 0.69 -8.57
CA MET A 32 -3.75 -0.68 -8.42
C MET A 32 -5.27 -0.73 -8.29
N ASP A 33 -5.90 0.24 -7.62
CA ASP A 33 -7.36 0.38 -7.57
C ASP A 33 -7.95 0.61 -8.96
N GLU A 34 -7.37 1.51 -9.77
CA GLU A 34 -7.81 1.73 -11.16
C GLU A 34 -7.71 0.43 -12.00
N MET A 35 -6.65 -0.36 -11.79
CA MET A 35 -6.51 -1.67 -12.47
C MET A 35 -7.54 -2.69 -11.99
N MET A 36 -7.91 -2.68 -10.70
CA MET A 36 -8.97 -3.53 -10.15
C MET A 36 -10.34 -3.15 -10.72
N GLU A 37 -10.65 -1.86 -10.80
CA GLU A 37 -11.86 -1.36 -11.45
C GLU A 37 -11.93 -1.78 -12.93
N GLU A 38 -10.82 -1.66 -13.67
CA GLU A 38 -10.75 -2.13 -15.07
C GLU A 38 -11.03 -3.64 -15.20
N LEU A 39 -10.57 -4.44 -14.23
CA LEU A 39 -10.84 -5.88 -14.20
C LEU A 39 -12.32 -6.18 -13.91
N ASP A 40 -12.95 -5.44 -13.01
CA ASP A 40 -14.36 -5.60 -12.66
C ASP A 40 -15.29 -5.18 -13.81
N GLU A 41 -14.92 -4.17 -14.58
CA GLU A 41 -15.66 -3.73 -15.77
C GLU A 41 -15.42 -4.60 -17.01
N THR A 42 -14.38 -5.44 -17.00
CA THR A 42 -14.01 -6.30 -18.12
C THR A 42 -14.52 -7.73 -17.91
N GLU A 43 -15.27 -8.25 -18.88
CA GLU A 43 -15.67 -9.66 -18.88
C GLU A 43 -14.45 -10.58 -18.78
N MET A 44 -14.43 -11.49 -17.80
CA MET A 44 -13.27 -12.36 -17.51
C MET A 44 -12.85 -13.24 -18.71
N SER A 45 -13.78 -13.53 -19.62
CA SER A 45 -13.52 -14.27 -20.86
C SER A 45 -12.77 -13.46 -21.94
N SER A 46 -12.71 -12.13 -21.78
CA SER A 46 -12.01 -11.23 -22.68
C SER A 46 -10.50 -11.41 -22.57
N PRO A 47 -9.75 -11.49 -23.69
CA PRO A 47 -8.29 -11.44 -23.67
C PRO A 47 -7.73 -10.17 -23.00
N ALA A 48 -8.49 -9.07 -22.99
CA ALA A 48 -8.11 -7.83 -22.31
C ALA A 48 -8.02 -8.03 -20.79
N TRP A 49 -8.96 -8.78 -20.20
CA TRP A 49 -8.96 -9.07 -18.77
C TRP A 49 -7.66 -9.73 -18.33
N LEU A 50 -7.20 -10.76 -19.07
CA LEU A 50 -5.94 -11.44 -18.76
C LEU A 50 -4.72 -10.52 -18.91
N ALA A 51 -4.75 -9.58 -19.84
CA ALA A 51 -3.68 -8.61 -20.01
C ALA A 51 -3.61 -7.65 -18.81
N THR A 52 -4.75 -7.13 -18.36
CA THR A 52 -4.86 -6.24 -17.20
C THR A 52 -4.49 -6.97 -15.90
N ALA A 53 -4.93 -8.21 -15.71
CA ALA A 53 -4.60 -9.01 -14.54
C ALA A 53 -3.08 -9.28 -14.43
N LYS A 54 -2.41 -9.48 -15.57
CA LYS A 54 -0.94 -9.61 -15.61
C LYS A 54 -0.25 -8.31 -15.21
N LYS A 55 -0.71 -7.16 -15.72
CA LYS A 55 -0.16 -5.85 -15.35
C LYS A 55 -0.35 -5.56 -13.87
N LEU A 56 -1.55 -5.82 -13.33
CA LEU A 56 -1.82 -5.68 -11.90
C LEU A 56 -0.89 -6.58 -11.08
N SER A 57 -0.73 -7.85 -11.48
CA SER A 57 0.23 -8.74 -10.81
C SER A 57 1.65 -8.16 -10.83
N GLU A 58 2.14 -7.68 -11.97
CA GLU A 58 3.46 -7.06 -12.07
C GLU A 58 3.59 -5.82 -11.17
N LYS A 59 2.55 -4.99 -11.11
CA LYS A 59 2.47 -3.78 -10.29
C LYS A 59 2.50 -4.11 -8.79
N VAL A 60 1.70 -5.07 -8.33
CA VAL A 60 1.70 -5.54 -6.93
C VAL A 60 3.09 -6.03 -6.54
N HIS A 61 3.73 -6.86 -7.36
CA HIS A 61 5.08 -7.35 -7.05
C HIS A 61 6.14 -6.24 -7.06
N HIS A 62 5.98 -5.25 -7.93
CA HIS A 62 6.83 -4.06 -7.93
C HIS A 62 6.67 -3.28 -6.63
N HIS A 63 5.43 -2.96 -6.25
CA HIS A 63 5.08 -2.23 -5.04
C HIS A 63 5.64 -2.91 -3.78
N LEU A 64 5.33 -4.19 -3.57
CA LEU A 64 5.84 -4.96 -2.43
C LEU A 64 7.37 -4.95 -2.35
N LYS A 65 8.05 -5.07 -3.50
CA LYS A 65 9.51 -5.00 -3.56
C LYS A 65 10.04 -3.63 -3.16
N GLU A 66 9.37 -2.55 -3.55
CA GLU A 66 9.75 -1.19 -3.14
C GLU A 66 9.55 -1.02 -1.63
N GLU A 67 8.43 -1.49 -1.09
CA GLU A 67 8.14 -1.46 0.34
C GLU A 67 9.23 -2.16 1.16
N GLU A 68 9.49 -3.44 0.83
CA GLU A 68 10.45 -4.28 1.53
C GLU A 68 11.88 -3.73 1.50
N GLN A 69 12.31 -3.27 0.31
CA GLN A 69 13.70 -2.91 0.07
C GLN A 69 14.02 -1.44 0.37
N LYS A 70 13.02 -0.57 0.34
CA LYS A 70 13.21 0.88 0.50
C LYS A 70 12.38 1.41 1.66
N PHE A 71 11.07 1.18 1.67
CA PHE A 71 10.17 1.93 2.55
C PHE A 71 10.34 1.49 3.99
N PHE A 72 10.36 0.18 4.25
CA PHE A 72 10.59 -0.36 5.60
C PHE A 72 11.98 0.03 6.13
N GLN A 73 12.99 0.11 5.26
CA GLN A 73 14.34 0.54 5.62
C GLN A 73 14.39 2.02 6.02
N MET A 74 13.62 2.87 5.33
CA MET A 74 13.52 4.29 5.66
C MET A 74 12.72 4.49 6.95
N ALA A 75 11.55 3.86 7.06
CA ALA A 75 10.71 3.92 8.26
C ALA A 75 11.46 3.45 9.51
N GLY A 76 12.28 2.40 9.39
CA GLY A 76 13.13 1.90 10.46
C GLY A 76 14.14 2.92 11.00
N LYS A 77 14.55 3.90 10.18
CA LYS A 77 15.46 5.00 10.55
C LYS A 77 14.73 6.24 11.07
N LEU A 78 13.50 6.48 10.59
CA LEU A 78 12.71 7.66 10.94
C LEU A 78 11.96 7.50 12.26
N LEU A 79 11.45 6.30 12.52
CA LEU A 79 10.63 5.99 13.69
C LEU A 79 11.46 5.36 14.80
N ASP A 80 11.24 5.81 16.04
CA ASP A 80 11.73 5.12 17.22
C ASP A 80 10.89 3.88 17.55
N ASP A 81 11.37 3.05 18.49
CA ASP A 81 10.71 1.78 18.82
C ASP A 81 9.32 1.98 19.45
N LYS A 82 9.11 3.05 20.21
CA LYS A 82 7.79 3.34 20.81
C LYS A 82 6.78 3.78 19.75
N GLN A 83 7.21 4.58 18.78
CA GLN A 83 6.40 4.96 17.63
C GLN A 83 6.01 3.74 16.81
N LYS A 84 6.97 2.83 16.53
CA LYS A 84 6.71 1.58 15.82
C LYS A 84 5.69 0.71 16.53
N GLU A 85 5.84 0.49 17.84
CA GLU A 85 4.89 -0.30 18.63
C GLU A 85 3.49 0.31 18.64
N SER A 86 3.39 1.63 18.84
CA SER A 86 2.10 2.33 18.83
C SER A 86 1.40 2.24 17.48
N LEU A 87 2.11 2.58 16.40
CA LEU A 87 1.57 2.58 15.04
C LEU A 87 1.19 1.16 14.59
N ALA A 88 1.98 0.14 14.93
CA ALA A 88 1.64 -1.25 14.64
C ALA A 88 0.37 -1.70 15.38
N GLY A 89 0.16 -1.23 16.62
CA GLY A 89 -1.06 -1.49 17.36
C GLY A 89 -2.31 -0.91 16.69
N GLU A 90 -2.23 0.35 16.25
CA GLU A 90 -3.32 1.02 15.53
C GLU A 90 -3.58 0.41 14.15
N TYR A 91 -2.50 0.09 13.42
CA TYR A 91 -2.57 -0.64 12.15
C TYR A 91 -3.35 -1.94 12.29
N VAL A 92 -2.97 -2.81 13.24
CA VAL A 92 -3.60 -4.12 13.43
C VAL A 92 -5.05 -3.97 13.87
N LYS A 93 -5.36 -2.92 14.64
CA LYS A 93 -6.74 -2.62 15.03
C LYS A 93 -7.59 -2.26 13.82
N GLU A 94 -7.17 -1.28 13.01
CA GLU A 94 -7.90 -0.88 11.79
C GLU A 94 -8.02 -2.04 10.81
N TYR A 95 -6.93 -2.78 10.56
CA TYR A 95 -6.96 -3.95 9.68
C TYR A 95 -8.02 -4.98 10.10
N LYS A 96 -8.16 -5.24 11.41
CA LYS A 96 -9.18 -6.16 11.93
C LYS A 96 -10.59 -5.60 11.84
N GLU A 97 -10.76 -4.29 12.04
CA GLU A 97 -12.06 -3.63 11.90
C GLU A 97 -12.54 -3.72 10.44
N GLN A 98 -11.67 -3.42 9.47
CA GLN A 98 -12.00 -3.53 8.04
C GLN A 98 -12.30 -4.95 7.59
N LEU A 99 -11.50 -5.93 8.03
CA LEU A 99 -11.75 -7.35 7.71
C LEU A 99 -13.08 -7.86 8.29
N ALA A 100 -13.59 -7.25 9.35
CA ALA A 100 -14.89 -7.61 9.93
C ALA A 100 -16.08 -6.88 9.27
N GLU A 101 -15.81 -5.83 8.49
CA GLU A 101 -16.82 -5.06 7.75
C GLU A 101 -17.09 -5.61 6.33
N GLU A 102 -16.17 -6.41 5.78
CA GLU A 102 -16.34 -7.20 4.54
C GLU A 102 -17.12 -8.52 4.75
#